data_AF-A0A369J8F2-F1
#
_entry.id   AF-A0A369J8F2-F1
#
_cell.length_a   1.000
_cell.length_b   1.000
_cell.length_c   1.000
_cell.angle_alpha   90.00
_cell.angle_beta   90.00
_cell.angle_gamma   90.00
#
_symmetry.space_group_name_H-M   'P 1'
#
loop_
_entity.id
_entity.type
_entity.pdbx_description
1 polymer ?
#
loop_
_entity_poly.entity_id
_entity_poly.type
_entity_poly.pdbx_seq_one_letter_code
_entity_poly.pdbx_strand_id
1 'polypeptide(L)'
;MSTHQPELNDWKRKLEIAATTKMIHPRWIGSEFTGLAGMPMDLESATDIKRKRKEVYRICSACHVAESKERPVKMCGKCQRACYCSKEPSVQCQIRDWPKHKEHCHAARRQKRLEILVNTIVANGHLMGYLKIATILCLGLIDSPAIERPFRALVHIGIEPADIIDFARLIGKAGSGGATTGAAEKMKGMVQVNDVTPFPDGVLDEEALLAHWKSKRADADAAGLTSDSVGVMIFGLGDLITFVTIPVHITSIFVDVAKKAQPFEQVIMAKYASRQQTMDVATCIEFVIHDGNRIFDSFDLQIYKHNNSMGH
;
A
#
# COMPACT_ATOMS: atom_id res chain seq x y z
N MET A 1 15.67 43.22 2.79
CA MET A 1 14.23 42.91 2.96
C MET A 1 13.97 41.57 2.29
N SER A 2 13.37 40.63 3.04
CA SER A 2 13.47 39.17 2.82
C SER A 2 12.58 38.65 1.69
N THR A 3 13.17 38.01 0.69
CA THR A 3 12.50 37.35 -0.44
C THR A 3 11.91 35.98 -0.11
N HIS A 4 12.05 35.47 1.13
CA HIS A 4 11.59 34.13 1.53
C HIS A 4 10.18 34.08 2.17
N GLN A 5 9.55 35.23 2.41
CA GLN A 5 8.23 35.31 3.05
C GLN A 5 7.04 34.85 2.18
N PRO A 6 7.06 34.95 0.83
CA PRO A 6 5.95 34.48 -0.01
C PRO A 6 5.76 32.96 -0.01
N GLU A 7 6.85 32.18 -0.04
CA GLU A 7 6.76 30.71 -0.09
C GLU A 7 6.17 30.13 1.19
N LEU A 8 6.58 30.64 2.36
CA LEU A 8 6.06 30.15 3.64
C LEU A 8 4.53 30.36 3.79
N ASN A 9 4.01 31.44 3.21
CA ASN A 9 2.57 31.73 3.21
C ASN A 9 1.79 30.83 2.23
N ASP A 10 2.38 30.46 1.09
CA ASP A 10 1.78 29.49 0.16
C ASP A 10 1.68 28.10 0.78
N TRP A 11 2.73 27.66 1.48
CA TRP A 11 2.72 26.38 2.21
C TRP A 11 1.66 26.36 3.31
N LYS A 12 1.59 27.38 4.18
CA LYS A 12 0.54 27.46 5.22
C LYS A 12 -0.87 27.37 4.63
N ARG A 13 -1.12 28.04 3.51
CA ARG A 13 -2.40 28.01 2.82
C ARG A 13 -2.72 26.62 2.23
N LYS A 14 -1.75 25.95 1.60
CA LYS A 14 -1.90 24.56 1.12
C LYS A 14 -2.23 23.60 2.27
N LEU A 15 -1.64 23.83 3.43
CA LEU A 15 -1.81 23.02 4.63
C LEU A 15 -3.17 23.23 5.31
N GLU A 16 -3.64 24.47 5.41
CA GLU A 16 -5.01 24.77 5.87
C GLU A 16 -6.07 24.19 4.94
N ILE A 17 -5.83 24.23 3.62
CA ILE A 17 -6.71 23.58 2.64
C ILE A 17 -6.70 22.07 2.88
N ALA A 18 -5.54 21.42 3.01
CA ALA A 18 -5.46 19.99 3.28
C ALA A 18 -6.19 19.59 4.57
N ALA A 19 -6.07 20.38 5.64
CA ALA A 19 -6.70 20.12 6.94
C ALA A 19 -8.24 20.33 6.94
N THR A 20 -8.78 21.06 5.96
CA THR A 20 -10.21 21.41 5.89
C THR A 20 -10.92 20.81 4.69
N THR A 21 -10.25 19.92 3.96
CA THR A 21 -10.80 19.32 2.75
C THR A 21 -11.29 17.92 3.02
N LYS A 22 -12.54 17.63 2.64
CA LYS A 22 -13.12 16.30 2.65
C LYS A 22 -13.41 15.88 1.21
N MET A 23 -12.81 14.79 0.76
CA MET A 23 -13.20 14.18 -0.51
C MET A 23 -14.46 13.34 -0.31
N ILE A 24 -15.45 13.58 -1.16
CA ILE A 24 -16.70 12.83 -1.21
C ILE A 24 -16.61 11.88 -2.39
N HIS A 25 -16.81 10.60 -2.08
CA HIS A 25 -16.87 9.56 -3.09
C HIS A 25 -18.05 9.83 -4.04
N PRO A 26 -17.87 9.78 -5.37
CA PRO A 26 -18.99 9.91 -6.28
C PRO A 26 -19.94 8.73 -6.08
N ARG A 27 -21.26 8.94 -5.98
CA ARG A 27 -22.24 7.97 -5.39
C ARG A 27 -22.31 6.55 -5.99
N TRP A 28 -21.52 6.19 -7.01
CA TRP A 28 -21.58 4.92 -7.74
C TRP A 28 -21.14 3.67 -6.94
N ILE A 29 -20.47 3.79 -5.79
CA ILE A 29 -20.23 2.64 -4.90
C ILE A 29 -21.53 2.20 -4.17
N GLY A 30 -22.53 3.08 -4.03
CA GLY A 30 -23.56 2.91 -3.00
C GLY A 30 -24.87 2.21 -3.40
N SER A 31 -25.21 2.02 -4.68
CA SER A 31 -26.53 1.45 -5.03
C SER A 31 -26.58 0.51 -6.24
N GLU A 32 -25.74 0.70 -7.26
CA GLU A 32 -25.75 -0.15 -8.47
C GLU A 32 -24.68 -1.26 -8.45
N PHE A 33 -23.74 -1.21 -7.49
CA PHE A 33 -22.61 -2.14 -7.38
C PHE A 33 -22.97 -3.49 -6.74
N THR A 34 -24.22 -3.69 -6.36
CA THR A 34 -24.75 -4.92 -5.74
C THR A 34 -24.95 -6.07 -6.73
N GLY A 35 -24.68 -5.86 -8.03
CA GLY A 35 -25.11 -6.76 -9.11
C GLY A 35 -24.36 -8.09 -9.29
N LEU A 36 -23.20 -8.32 -8.67
CA LEU A 36 -22.47 -9.59 -8.84
C LEU A 36 -22.27 -10.40 -7.54
N ALA A 37 -22.57 -9.82 -6.37
CA ALA A 37 -22.63 -10.55 -5.10
C ALA A 37 -23.51 -9.89 -4.02
N GLY A 38 -24.28 -8.84 -4.33
CA GLY A 38 -25.21 -8.23 -3.38
C GLY A 38 -24.59 -7.55 -2.16
N MET A 39 -23.26 -7.50 -2.05
CA MET A 39 -22.62 -6.90 -0.88
C MET A 39 -22.37 -5.41 -1.15
N PRO A 40 -23.09 -4.49 -0.49
CA PRO A 40 -22.64 -3.11 -0.44
C PRO A 40 -21.17 -3.10 -0.02
N MET A 41 -20.36 -2.23 -0.62
CA MET A 41 -19.08 -1.88 0.00
C MET A 41 -19.39 -1.03 1.23
N ASP A 42 -19.98 -1.67 2.24
CA ASP A 42 -20.08 -1.11 3.57
C ASP A 42 -18.66 -0.77 4.01
N LEU A 43 -18.52 0.43 4.58
CA LEU A 43 -17.25 0.88 5.12
C LEU A 43 -16.78 -0.18 6.12
N GLU A 44 -15.77 -0.96 5.72
CA GLU A 44 -15.32 -2.08 6.52
C GLU A 44 -14.89 -1.57 7.89
N SER A 45 -15.47 -2.16 8.94
CA SER A 45 -15.12 -1.77 10.29
C SER A 45 -13.62 -2.03 10.54
N ALA A 46 -13.00 -1.26 11.43
CA ALA A 46 -11.62 -1.52 11.83
C ALA A 46 -11.43 -2.95 12.37
N THR A 47 -12.48 -3.55 12.94
CA THR A 47 -12.53 -4.95 13.36
C THR A 47 -12.54 -5.94 12.19
N ASP A 48 -13.27 -5.66 11.12
CA ASP A 48 -13.27 -6.49 9.91
C ASP A 48 -11.92 -6.44 9.20
N ILE A 49 -11.33 -5.24 9.06
CA ILE A 49 -9.98 -5.07 8.48
C ILE A 49 -8.96 -5.88 9.30
N LYS A 50 -9.01 -5.79 10.63
CA LYS A 50 -8.15 -6.58 11.52
C LYS A 50 -8.37 -8.08 11.38
N ARG A 51 -9.62 -8.52 11.14
CA ARG A 51 -9.96 -9.94 10.88
C ARG A 51 -9.38 -10.38 9.53
N LYS A 52 -9.66 -9.67 8.45
CA LYS A 52 -9.15 -9.95 7.09
C LYS A 52 -7.62 -9.97 7.05
N ARG A 53 -6.95 -9.08 7.81
CA ARG A 53 -5.49 -9.09 7.94
C ARG A 53 -4.94 -10.38 8.56
N LYS A 54 -5.71 -11.05 9.43
CA LYS A 54 -5.35 -12.35 10.03
C LYS A 54 -5.69 -13.52 9.12
N GLU A 55 -6.66 -13.34 8.22
CA GLU A 55 -7.07 -14.33 7.21
C GLU A 55 -6.09 -14.42 6.03
N VAL A 56 -5.11 -13.51 5.94
CA VAL A 56 -3.97 -13.68 5.02
C VAL A 56 -3.23 -14.95 5.44
N TYR A 57 -3.54 -16.05 4.77
CA TYR A 57 -2.98 -17.37 5.04
C TYR A 57 -1.47 -17.27 5.05
N ARG A 58 -0.86 -17.74 6.15
CA ARG A 58 0.59 -17.84 6.21
C ARG A 58 1.02 -19.06 5.45
N ILE A 59 1.98 -18.91 4.56
CA ILE A 59 2.51 -20.01 3.76
C ILE A 59 3.90 -20.36 4.30
N CYS A 60 4.18 -21.65 4.45
CA CYS A 60 5.51 -22.11 4.83
C CYS A 60 6.53 -21.71 3.76
N SER A 61 7.54 -20.92 4.13
CA SER A 61 8.57 -20.41 3.23
C SER A 61 9.41 -21.51 2.57
N ALA A 62 9.45 -22.71 3.16
CA ALA A 62 10.28 -23.81 2.66
C ALA A 62 9.52 -24.88 1.86
N CYS A 63 8.22 -25.06 2.11
CA CYS A 63 7.43 -26.11 1.44
C CYS A 63 6.16 -25.58 0.77
N HIS A 64 5.91 -24.28 0.84
CA HIS A 64 4.80 -23.58 0.21
C HIS A 64 3.41 -24.09 0.58
N VAL A 65 3.29 -24.85 1.67
CA VAL A 65 2.00 -25.28 2.23
C VAL A 65 1.40 -24.15 3.06
N ALA A 66 0.13 -23.82 2.79
CA ALA A 66 -0.64 -22.85 3.56
C ALA A 66 -0.95 -23.35 4.99
N GLU A 67 -1.05 -22.42 5.94
CA GLU A 67 -1.42 -22.69 7.32
C GLU A 67 -2.83 -23.29 7.42
N SER A 68 -2.95 -24.36 8.19
CA SER A 68 -4.23 -24.97 8.55
C SER A 68 -4.23 -25.32 10.05
N LYS A 69 -5.40 -25.72 10.58
CA LYS A 69 -5.49 -26.21 11.97
C LYS A 69 -4.61 -27.45 12.19
N GLU A 70 -4.50 -28.30 11.18
CA GLU A 70 -3.71 -29.53 11.18
C GLU A 70 -2.22 -29.23 11.03
N ARG A 71 -1.87 -28.20 10.24
CA ARG A 71 -0.51 -27.76 9.95
C ARG A 71 -0.30 -26.28 10.33
N PRO A 72 -0.22 -25.96 11.63
CA PRO A 72 0.05 -24.60 12.06
C PRO A 72 1.47 -24.18 11.65
N VAL A 73 1.65 -22.92 11.25
CA VAL A 73 2.97 -22.38 10.93
C VAL A 73 3.41 -21.38 12.00
N LYS A 74 4.71 -21.41 12.32
CA LYS A 74 5.36 -20.48 13.25
C LYS A 74 6.21 -19.50 12.46
N MET A 75 6.19 -18.24 12.88
CA MET A 75 7.09 -17.23 12.33
C MET A 75 8.51 -17.43 12.87
N CYS A 76 9.50 -17.14 12.04
CA CYS A 76 10.90 -17.09 12.44
C CYS A 76 11.09 -16.12 13.61
N GLY A 77 11.71 -16.59 14.70
CA GLY A 77 11.91 -15.81 15.92
C GLY A 77 12.65 -14.48 15.70
N LYS A 78 13.61 -14.45 14.76
CA LYS A 78 14.49 -13.30 14.51
C LYS A 78 13.86 -12.22 13.62
N CYS A 79 13.39 -12.61 12.44
CA CYS A 79 12.84 -11.67 11.45
C CYS A 79 11.32 -11.49 11.57
N GLN A 80 10.61 -12.47 12.14
CA GLN A 80 9.15 -12.50 12.25
C GLN A 80 8.43 -12.32 10.91
N ARG A 81 9.07 -12.76 9.81
CA ARG A 81 8.56 -12.68 8.42
C ARG A 81 8.41 -14.08 7.81
N ALA A 82 9.51 -14.83 7.71
CA ALA A 82 9.44 -16.21 7.21
C ALA A 82 8.57 -17.07 8.14
N CYS A 83 7.68 -17.86 7.56
CA CYS A 83 6.81 -18.77 8.29
C CYS A 83 7.26 -20.20 7.99
N TYR A 84 7.31 -21.04 9.01
CA TYR A 84 7.68 -22.43 8.86
C TYR A 84 6.65 -23.29 9.57
N CYS A 85 6.26 -24.40 8.95
CA CYS A 85 5.42 -25.39 9.60
C CYS A 85 6.00 -25.76 10.98
N SER A 86 5.15 -25.98 11.98
CA SER A 86 5.57 -26.04 13.39
C SER A 86 5.63 -27.43 14.04
N LYS A 87 5.14 -28.49 13.37
CA LYS A 87 5.07 -29.87 13.88
C LYS A 87 6.11 -30.76 13.20
N GLU A 88 6.92 -31.51 13.94
CA GLU A 88 7.80 -32.52 13.31
C GLU A 88 7.04 -33.40 12.31
N PRO A 89 7.57 -33.61 11.08
CA PRO A 89 8.95 -33.36 10.61
C PRO A 89 9.27 -31.91 10.18
N SER A 90 8.37 -30.96 10.39
CA SER A 90 8.43 -29.64 9.78
C SER A 90 9.42 -28.63 10.38
N VAL A 91 10.08 -28.94 11.50
CA VAL A 91 11.28 -28.19 11.94
C VAL A 91 12.36 -28.22 10.85
N GLN A 92 12.37 -29.29 10.03
CA GLN A 92 13.23 -29.39 8.85
C GLN A 92 12.96 -28.28 7.83
N CYS A 93 11.76 -27.70 7.77
CA CYS A 93 11.48 -26.61 6.84
C CYS A 93 12.35 -25.38 7.15
N GLN A 94 12.43 -24.97 8.41
CA GLN A 94 13.27 -23.85 8.81
C GLN A 94 14.75 -24.17 8.60
N ILE A 95 15.21 -25.35 9.01
CA ILE A 95 16.62 -25.76 8.88
C ILE A 95 17.03 -25.83 7.40
N ARG A 96 16.18 -26.41 6.55
CA ARG A 96 16.42 -26.54 5.09
C ARG A 96 16.49 -25.20 4.40
N ASP A 97 15.63 -24.25 4.79
CA ASP A 97 15.60 -22.91 4.22
C ASP A 97 16.63 -21.96 4.84
N TRP A 98 17.18 -22.30 6.02
CA TRP A 98 18.09 -21.42 6.78
C TRP A 98 19.30 -20.90 5.98
N PRO A 99 20.00 -21.71 5.16
CA PRO A 99 21.12 -21.21 4.37
C PRO A 99 20.76 -20.05 3.44
N LYS A 100 19.54 -20.06 2.87
CA LYS A 100 19.02 -18.98 2.01
C LYS A 100 18.43 -17.84 2.84
N HIS A 101 17.68 -18.19 3.89
CA HIS A 101 16.98 -17.23 4.72
C HIS A 101 17.93 -16.34 5.55
N LYS A 102 19.05 -16.89 6.05
CA LYS A 102 19.94 -16.19 6.99
C LYS A 102 20.48 -14.86 6.45
N GLU A 103 20.73 -14.79 5.14
CA GLU A 103 21.22 -13.60 4.43
C GLU A 103 20.23 -12.43 4.56
N HIS A 104 18.92 -12.75 4.48
CA HIS A 104 17.84 -11.77 4.47
C HIS A 104 17.16 -11.63 5.85
N CYS A 105 17.41 -12.55 6.78
CA CYS A 105 16.79 -12.61 8.09
C CYS A 105 17.01 -11.32 8.90
N HIS A 106 18.21 -10.73 8.83
CA HIS A 106 18.55 -9.52 9.57
C HIS A 106 18.03 -8.24 8.89
N ALA A 107 18.02 -8.18 7.56
CA ALA A 107 17.46 -7.07 6.79
C ALA A 107 15.93 -6.96 6.93
N ALA A 108 15.26 -8.09 7.21
CA ALA A 108 13.80 -8.20 7.23
C ALA A 108 13.07 -7.45 8.36
N ARG A 109 13.76 -6.96 9.39
CA ARG A 109 13.10 -6.21 10.49
C ARG A 109 12.40 -4.93 10.01
N ARG A 110 12.98 -4.20 9.05
CA ARG A 110 12.35 -3.01 8.46
C ARG A 110 11.14 -3.39 7.60
N GLN A 111 11.20 -4.56 6.96
CA GLN A 111 10.20 -5.06 6.01
C GLN A 111 8.90 -5.49 6.70
N LYS A 112 8.97 -6.00 7.94
CA LYS A 112 7.77 -6.38 8.71
C LYS A 112 6.80 -5.21 8.90
N ARG A 113 7.32 -3.99 9.10
CA ARG A 113 6.45 -2.81 9.22
C ARG A 113 5.74 -2.55 7.91
N LEU A 114 6.46 -2.52 6.78
CA LEU A 114 5.85 -2.35 5.47
C LEU A 114 4.78 -3.43 5.21
N GLU A 115 5.08 -4.70 5.50
CA GLU A 115 4.14 -5.80 5.31
C GLU A 115 2.84 -5.61 6.11
N ILE A 116 2.92 -5.15 7.36
CA ILE A 116 1.73 -4.84 8.16
C ILE A 116 0.91 -3.72 7.52
N LEU A 117 1.57 -2.70 6.99
CA LEU A 117 0.92 -1.56 6.35
C LEU A 117 0.25 -1.97 5.05
N VAL A 118 0.98 -2.65 4.17
CA VAL A 118 0.47 -3.19 2.90
C VAL A 118 -0.70 -4.14 3.15
N ASN A 119 -0.58 -5.06 4.12
CA ASN A 119 -1.69 -5.96 4.46
C ASN A 119 -2.90 -5.20 5.03
N THR A 120 -2.70 -4.04 5.64
CA THR A 120 -3.81 -3.20 6.11
C THR A 120 -4.49 -2.48 4.93
N ILE A 121 -3.72 -1.99 3.95
CA ILE A 121 -4.24 -1.42 2.70
C ILE A 121 -5.03 -2.48 1.93
N VAL A 122 -4.44 -3.66 1.72
CA VAL A 122 -5.03 -4.76 0.95
C VAL A 122 -6.27 -5.34 1.64
N ALA A 123 -6.26 -5.43 2.98
CA ALA A 123 -7.40 -5.89 3.74
C ALA A 123 -8.56 -4.89 3.74
N ASN A 124 -8.31 -3.62 3.38
CA ASN A 124 -9.33 -2.61 3.20
C ASN A 124 -9.81 -2.59 1.74
N GLY A 125 -10.98 -3.16 1.49
CA GLY A 125 -11.54 -3.27 0.13
C GLY A 125 -11.70 -1.93 -0.58
N HIS A 126 -11.99 -0.86 0.17
CA HIS A 126 -12.18 0.50 -0.35
C HIS A 126 -10.86 1.11 -0.84
N LEU A 127 -9.82 1.11 0.01
CA LEU A 127 -8.49 1.61 -0.38
C LEU A 127 -7.92 0.80 -1.55
N MET A 128 -8.09 -0.53 -1.51
CA MET A 128 -7.65 -1.41 -2.59
C MET A 128 -8.40 -1.14 -3.90
N GLY A 129 -9.70 -0.81 -3.84
CA GLY A 129 -10.49 -0.42 -5.01
C GLY A 129 -9.91 0.79 -5.73
N TYR A 130 -9.52 1.82 -4.97
CA TYR A 130 -8.87 3.00 -5.54
C TYR A 130 -7.48 2.72 -6.10
N LEU A 131 -6.68 1.88 -5.46
CA LEU A 131 -5.40 1.46 -6.01
C LEU A 131 -5.58 0.69 -7.33
N LYS A 132 -6.62 -0.14 -7.45
CA LYS A 132 -6.97 -0.80 -8.72
C LYS A 132 -7.31 0.23 -9.80
N ILE A 133 -8.14 1.23 -9.49
CA ILE A 133 -8.51 2.28 -10.45
C ILE A 133 -7.26 3.08 -10.87
N ALA A 134 -6.44 3.51 -9.91
CA ALA A 134 -5.17 4.19 -10.19
C ALA A 134 -4.26 3.34 -11.09
N THR A 135 -4.20 2.02 -10.86
CA THR A 135 -3.43 1.09 -11.69
C THR A 135 -3.99 0.96 -13.11
N ILE A 136 -5.32 0.88 -13.26
CA ILE A 136 -5.98 0.83 -14.57
C ILE A 136 -5.62 2.06 -15.40
N LEU A 137 -5.73 3.24 -14.78
CA LEU A 137 -5.44 4.53 -15.42
C LEU A 137 -3.93 4.67 -15.74
N CYS A 138 -3.05 4.30 -14.81
CA CYS A 138 -1.61 4.38 -14.97
C CYS A 138 -1.09 3.46 -16.10
N LEU A 139 -1.59 2.21 -16.16
CA LEU A 139 -1.11 1.21 -17.12
C LEU A 139 -1.92 1.14 -18.41
N GLY A 140 -2.93 2.00 -18.58
CA GLY A 140 -3.78 2.00 -19.78
C GLY A 140 -4.59 0.71 -19.96
N LEU A 141 -5.01 0.06 -18.85
CA LEU A 141 -5.71 -1.23 -18.91
C LEU A 141 -7.15 -1.14 -19.45
N ILE A 142 -7.66 0.08 -19.64
CA ILE A 142 -8.94 0.33 -20.31
C ILE A 142 -8.90 -0.15 -21.76
N ASP A 143 -7.84 0.22 -22.48
CA ASP A 143 -7.67 -0.04 -23.91
C ASP A 143 -6.85 -1.30 -24.18
N SER A 144 -5.94 -1.64 -23.25
CA SER A 144 -5.04 -2.78 -23.36
C SER A 144 -5.14 -3.68 -22.13
N PRO A 145 -6.22 -4.49 -22.00
CA PRO A 145 -6.37 -5.40 -20.87
C PRO A 145 -5.24 -6.44 -20.83
N ALA A 146 -4.72 -6.71 -19.64
CA ALA A 146 -3.62 -7.63 -19.40
C ALA A 146 -4.15 -9.04 -19.09
N ILE A 147 -4.64 -9.72 -20.14
CA ILE A 147 -5.27 -11.04 -20.03
C ILE A 147 -4.21 -12.16 -20.06
N GLU A 148 -3.41 -12.19 -21.13
CA GLU A 148 -2.43 -13.25 -21.39
C GLU A 148 -1.14 -13.12 -20.58
N ARG A 149 -0.87 -11.94 -20.02
CA ARG A 149 0.34 -11.63 -19.27
C ARG A 149 0.00 -10.81 -18.03
N PRO A 150 0.74 -10.97 -16.92
CA PRO A 150 0.54 -10.13 -15.74
C PRO A 150 0.79 -8.66 -16.08
N PHE A 151 -0.14 -7.77 -15.74
CA PHE A 151 0.24 -6.38 -15.52
C PHE A 151 1.14 -6.29 -14.28
N ARG A 152 2.04 -5.30 -14.24
CA ARG A 152 2.98 -5.10 -13.14
C ARG A 152 2.93 -3.63 -12.71
N ALA A 153 2.41 -3.38 -11.52
CA ALA A 153 2.30 -2.03 -10.97
C ALA A 153 3.17 -1.90 -9.72
N LEU A 154 3.92 -0.81 -9.63
CA LEU A 154 4.68 -0.41 -8.46
C LEU A 154 3.88 0.63 -7.69
N VAL A 155 3.48 0.31 -6.46
CA VAL A 155 2.86 1.24 -5.52
C VAL A 155 3.97 1.76 -4.60
N HIS A 156 4.31 3.04 -4.75
CA HIS A 156 5.34 3.69 -3.94
C HIS A 156 4.74 4.08 -2.60
N ILE A 157 5.28 3.52 -1.52
CA ILE A 157 4.86 3.80 -0.15
C ILE A 157 5.91 4.70 0.51
N GLY A 158 5.45 5.81 1.09
CA GLY A 158 6.21 6.69 1.96
C GLY A 158 5.82 6.51 3.42
N ILE A 159 6.74 6.87 4.32
CA ILE A 159 6.39 7.13 5.73
C ILE A 159 6.79 8.57 6.01
N GLU A 160 5.80 9.41 6.26
CA GLU A 160 5.98 10.83 6.55
C GLU A 160 5.64 11.13 8.01
N PRO A 161 6.16 12.19 8.60
CA PRO A 161 5.67 12.69 9.89
C PRO A 161 4.16 12.95 9.86
N ALA A 162 3.45 12.46 10.87
CA ALA A 162 2.02 12.71 11.03
C ALA A 162 1.74 14.16 11.47
N ASP A 163 2.67 14.75 12.23
CA ASP A 163 2.61 16.15 12.62
C ASP A 163 3.34 17.03 11.61
N ILE A 164 2.68 18.11 11.23
CA ILE A 164 3.12 19.04 10.20
C ILE A 164 4.32 19.89 10.63
N ILE A 165 4.42 20.22 11.92
CA ILE A 165 5.55 20.94 12.49
C ILE A 165 6.77 20.03 12.47
N ASP A 166 6.58 18.74 12.78
CA ASP A 166 7.63 17.74 12.65
C ASP A 166 8.08 17.54 11.21
N PHE A 167 7.14 17.50 10.25
CA PHE A 167 7.44 17.52 8.82
C PHE A 167 8.28 18.75 8.43
N ALA A 168 7.79 19.95 8.73
CA ALA A 168 8.47 21.20 8.43
C ALA A 168 9.86 21.29 9.10
N ARG A 169 10.01 20.72 10.31
CA ARG A 169 11.28 20.63 11.03
C ARG A 169 12.27 19.70 10.33
N LEU A 170 11.82 18.59 9.74
CA LEU A 170 12.70 17.70 8.96
C LEU A 170 13.17 18.37 7.68
N ILE A 171 12.25 18.99 6.92
CA ILE A 171 12.58 19.68 5.67
C ILE A 171 13.46 20.92 5.93
N GLY A 172 13.09 21.75 6.92
CA GLY A 172 13.83 22.97 7.25
C GLY A 172 15.25 22.71 7.77
N LYS A 173 15.47 21.63 8.55
CA LYS A 173 16.80 21.26 9.03
C LYS A 173 17.73 20.73 7.94
N ALA A 174 17.21 20.25 6.82
CA ALA A 174 18.04 19.89 5.68
C ALA A 174 18.79 21.11 5.09
N GLY A 175 18.28 22.33 5.29
CA GLY A 175 18.92 23.58 4.85
C GLY A 175 19.80 24.28 5.89
N SER A 176 19.59 24.03 7.18
CA SER A 176 20.32 24.69 8.27
C SER A 176 21.06 23.65 9.10
N GLY A 177 22.37 23.48 8.86
CA GLY A 177 23.26 22.49 9.49
C GLY A 177 23.45 22.58 11.02
N GLY A 178 22.49 23.15 11.76
CA GLY A 178 22.45 23.17 13.21
C GLY A 178 22.02 21.82 13.78
N ALA A 179 23.00 20.97 14.07
CA ALA A 179 22.81 19.74 14.82
C ALA A 179 22.37 20.07 16.27
N THR A 180 21.05 20.13 16.51
CA THR A 180 20.53 20.17 17.87
C THR A 180 20.76 18.81 18.52
N THR A 181 21.70 18.75 19.47
CA THR A 181 22.13 17.57 20.27
C THR A 181 21.12 17.11 21.32
N GLY A 182 19.85 17.51 21.21
CA GLY A 182 18.77 17.00 22.07
C GLY A 182 18.46 15.55 21.77
N ALA A 183 18.13 14.77 22.82
CA ALA A 183 17.69 13.38 22.70
C ALA A 183 16.65 13.24 21.58
N ALA A 184 16.80 12.21 20.74
CA ALA A 184 15.92 11.97 19.61
C ALA A 184 14.48 11.75 20.09
N GLU A 185 13.68 12.82 20.05
CA GLU A 185 12.26 12.76 20.32
C GLU A 185 11.60 11.81 19.30
N LYS A 186 10.78 10.90 19.80
CA LYS A 186 10.07 9.94 18.97
C LYS A 186 8.98 10.69 18.21
N MET A 187 9.01 10.59 16.89
CA MET A 187 8.04 11.22 16.01
C MET A 187 7.01 10.19 15.55
N LYS A 188 5.72 10.58 15.56
CA LYS A 188 4.64 9.77 14.97
C LYS A 188 4.73 9.88 13.45
N GLY A 189 4.78 8.74 12.79
CA GLY A 189 4.76 8.61 11.34
C GLY A 189 3.38 8.23 10.81
N MET A 190 3.15 8.55 9.55
CA MET A 190 1.95 8.31 8.77
C MET A 190 2.36 7.65 7.45
N VAL A 191 1.61 6.66 7.02
CA VAL A 191 1.87 5.98 5.75
C VAL A 191 1.24 6.78 4.64
N GLN A 192 1.99 6.98 3.56
CA GLN A 192 1.47 7.57 2.35
C GLN A 192 1.66 6.63 1.17
N VAL A 193 0.69 6.64 0.26
CA VAL A 193 0.89 6.13 -1.09
C VAL A 193 1.33 7.32 -1.91
N ASN A 194 2.55 7.31 -2.41
CA ASN A 194 3.14 8.47 -3.09
C ASN A 194 2.81 8.44 -4.59
N ASP A 195 2.88 7.26 -5.20
CA ASP A 195 2.69 7.10 -6.63
C ASP A 195 2.31 5.66 -7.01
N VAL A 196 1.75 5.48 -8.20
CA VAL A 196 1.56 4.19 -8.86
C VAL A 196 2.19 4.28 -10.25
N THR A 197 3.20 3.46 -10.50
CA THR A 197 3.94 3.46 -11.77
C THR A 197 3.99 2.06 -12.38
N PRO A 198 4.30 1.91 -13.68
CA PRO A 198 4.71 0.62 -14.23
C PRO A 198 5.90 0.07 -13.44
N PHE A 199 5.88 -1.23 -13.13
CA PHE A 199 7.02 -1.88 -12.51
C PHE A 199 8.06 -2.23 -13.60
N PRO A 200 9.34 -1.86 -13.43
CA PRO A 200 10.38 -2.13 -14.42
C PRO A 200 10.67 -3.64 -14.59
N ASP A 201 10.92 -4.05 -15.82
CA ASP A 201 11.31 -5.43 -16.12
C ASP A 201 12.72 -5.76 -15.57
N GLY A 202 12.96 -7.03 -15.24
CA GLY A 202 14.27 -7.52 -14.80
C GLY A 202 14.68 -7.16 -13.37
N VAL A 203 13.84 -6.44 -12.60
CA VAL A 203 14.17 -6.05 -11.22
C VAL A 203 13.86 -7.14 -10.19
N LEU A 204 12.86 -8.00 -10.46
CA LEU A 204 12.47 -9.10 -9.58
C LEU A 204 12.71 -10.45 -10.21
N ASP A 205 12.82 -11.46 -9.36
CA ASP A 205 12.72 -12.86 -9.76
C ASP A 205 11.39 -13.08 -10.50
N GLU A 206 11.49 -13.22 -11.80
CA GLU A 206 10.37 -13.36 -12.71
C GLU A 206 9.63 -14.69 -12.48
N GLU A 207 10.34 -15.75 -12.08
CA GLU A 207 9.71 -17.06 -11.82
C GLU A 207 8.76 -16.96 -10.61
N ALA A 208 9.22 -16.35 -9.52
CA ALA A 208 8.41 -16.15 -8.32
C ALA A 208 7.18 -15.27 -8.59
N LEU A 209 7.34 -14.18 -9.36
CA LEU A 209 6.24 -13.30 -9.74
C LEU A 209 5.21 -14.04 -10.60
N LEU A 210 5.67 -14.78 -11.60
CA LEU A 210 4.81 -15.56 -12.50
C LEU A 210 4.07 -16.66 -11.74
N ALA A 211 4.67 -17.28 -10.72
CA ALA A 211 3.98 -18.27 -9.89
C ALA A 211 2.78 -17.67 -9.15
N HIS A 212 2.95 -16.50 -8.52
CA HIS A 212 1.85 -15.79 -7.85
C HIS A 212 0.73 -15.40 -8.82
N TRP A 213 1.10 -14.88 -9.99
CA TRP A 213 0.14 -14.52 -11.02
C TRP A 213 -0.62 -15.73 -11.54
N LYS A 214 0.06 -16.83 -11.92
CA LYS A 214 -0.58 -18.06 -12.43
C LYS A 214 -1.60 -18.62 -11.46
N SER A 215 -1.28 -18.65 -10.17
CA SER A 215 -2.22 -19.08 -9.13
C SER A 215 -3.48 -18.21 -9.15
N LYS A 216 -3.33 -16.88 -9.16
CA LYS A 216 -4.48 -15.96 -9.13
C LYS A 216 -5.28 -15.97 -10.43
N ARG A 217 -4.61 -16.16 -11.57
CA ARG A 217 -5.24 -16.31 -12.89
C ARG A 217 -6.09 -17.58 -12.94
N ALA A 218 -5.57 -18.70 -12.44
CA ALA A 218 -6.32 -19.96 -12.34
C ALA A 218 -7.59 -19.81 -11.47
N ASP A 219 -7.51 -19.10 -10.34
CA ASP A 219 -8.69 -18.82 -9.50
C ASP A 219 -9.76 -18.03 -10.28
N ALA A 220 -9.34 -17.00 -11.02
CA ALA A 220 -10.24 -16.16 -11.80
C ALA A 220 -10.83 -16.93 -13.01
N ASP A 221 -10.05 -17.79 -13.66
CA ASP A 221 -10.54 -18.66 -14.75
C ASP A 221 -11.56 -19.67 -14.25
N ALA A 222 -11.32 -20.29 -13.09
CA ALA A 222 -12.26 -21.19 -12.44
C ALA A 222 -13.58 -20.50 -12.06
N ALA A 223 -13.54 -19.19 -11.79
CA ALA A 223 -14.72 -18.36 -11.55
C ALA A 223 -15.39 -17.85 -12.84
N GLY A 224 -14.91 -18.23 -14.04
CA GLY A 224 -15.44 -17.79 -15.32
C GLY A 224 -15.05 -16.37 -15.72
N LEU A 225 -14.05 -15.77 -15.06
CA LEU A 225 -13.61 -14.39 -15.26
C LEU A 225 -12.40 -14.30 -16.20
N THR A 226 -12.44 -15.07 -17.30
CA THR A 226 -11.29 -15.23 -18.22
C THR A 226 -10.91 -13.96 -18.97
N SER A 227 -11.84 -13.01 -19.13
CA SER A 227 -11.60 -11.71 -19.78
C SER A 227 -11.01 -10.65 -18.86
N ASP A 228 -11.01 -10.88 -17.54
CA ASP A 228 -10.55 -9.89 -16.58
C ASP A 228 -9.02 -9.81 -16.54
N SER A 229 -8.47 -8.63 -16.25
CA SER A 229 -7.02 -8.47 -16.09
C SER A 229 -6.56 -9.03 -14.75
N VAL A 230 -5.51 -9.84 -14.77
CA VAL A 230 -4.84 -10.35 -13.56
C VAL A 230 -3.38 -9.98 -13.64
N GLY A 231 -2.84 -9.48 -12.54
CA GLY A 231 -1.47 -9.00 -12.48
C GLY A 231 -0.96 -8.95 -11.06
N VAL A 232 0.06 -8.15 -10.85
CA VAL A 232 0.79 -8.08 -9.60
C VAL A 232 1.01 -6.62 -9.23
N MET A 233 0.64 -6.26 -8.00
CA MET A 233 1.00 -4.99 -7.37
C MET A 233 2.18 -5.22 -6.43
N ILE A 234 3.25 -4.45 -6.65
CA ILE A 234 4.47 -4.46 -5.86
C ILE A 234 4.46 -3.19 -5.01
N PHE A 235 4.40 -3.33 -3.70
CA PHE A 235 4.43 -2.20 -2.78
C PHE A 235 5.87 -1.96 -2.32
N GLY A 236 6.49 -0.86 -2.74
CA GLY A 236 7.87 -0.51 -2.39
C GLY A 236 7.95 0.57 -1.31
N LEU A 237 8.96 0.53 -0.44
CA LEU A 237 9.25 1.61 0.52
C LEU A 237 10.64 2.21 0.23
N GLY A 238 10.67 3.47 -0.20
CA GLY A 238 11.91 4.16 -0.60
C GLY A 238 12.52 3.60 -1.89
N ASP A 239 13.85 3.52 -1.96
CA ASP A 239 14.64 3.16 -3.16
C ASP A 239 14.59 1.65 -3.51
N LEU A 240 13.42 1.01 -3.43
CA LEU A 240 13.13 -0.33 -3.96
C LEU A 240 13.81 -1.54 -3.30
N ILE A 241 14.57 -1.36 -2.21
CA ILE A 241 15.22 -2.48 -1.50
C ILE A 241 14.19 -3.37 -0.77
N THR A 242 13.03 -2.81 -0.43
CA THR A 242 12.00 -3.52 0.34
C THR A 242 10.66 -3.43 -0.37
N PHE A 243 10.16 -4.58 -0.78
CA PHE A 243 8.84 -4.69 -1.41
C PHE A 243 7.99 -5.84 -0.85
N VAL A 244 6.67 -5.67 -1.02
CA VAL A 244 5.64 -6.68 -0.78
C VAL A 244 4.86 -6.88 -2.07
N THR A 245 4.76 -8.13 -2.52
CA THR A 245 4.15 -8.49 -3.80
C THR A 245 2.77 -9.07 -3.55
N ILE A 246 1.73 -8.51 -4.17
CA ILE A 246 0.34 -8.91 -4.00
C ILE A 246 -0.23 -9.24 -5.39
N PRO A 247 -0.70 -10.48 -5.64
CA PRO A 247 -1.43 -10.78 -6.87
C PRO A 247 -2.80 -10.10 -6.83
N VAL A 248 -3.16 -9.43 -7.91
CA VAL A 248 -4.38 -8.63 -8.00
C VAL A 248 -5.18 -9.00 -9.24
N HIS A 249 -6.48 -9.17 -9.02
CA HIS A 249 -7.47 -9.32 -10.08
C HIS A 249 -8.29 -8.04 -10.19
N ILE A 250 -8.37 -7.50 -11.40
CA ILE A 250 -9.12 -6.31 -11.77
C ILE A 250 -10.36 -6.77 -12.51
N THR A 251 -11.52 -6.67 -11.85
CA THR A 251 -12.82 -6.98 -12.44
C THR A 251 -13.23 -5.93 -13.46
N SER A 252 -14.11 -6.31 -14.38
CA SER A 252 -14.79 -5.40 -15.31
C SER A 252 -15.38 -4.17 -14.60
N ILE A 253 -15.88 -4.33 -13.37
CA ILE A 253 -16.49 -3.22 -12.64
C ILE A 253 -15.50 -2.08 -12.36
N PHE A 254 -14.25 -2.38 -11.99
CA PHE A 254 -13.23 -1.34 -11.80
C PHE A 254 -12.82 -0.70 -13.14
N VAL A 255 -12.84 -1.47 -14.23
CA VAL A 255 -12.56 -0.95 -15.58
C VAL A 255 -13.67 0.01 -16.02
N ASP A 256 -14.93 -0.33 -15.78
CA ASP A 256 -16.08 0.51 -16.14
C ASP A 256 -16.08 1.82 -15.35
N VAL A 257 -15.70 1.76 -14.08
CA VAL A 257 -15.50 2.93 -13.25
C VAL A 257 -14.40 3.84 -13.81
N ALA A 258 -13.24 3.26 -14.10
CA ALA A 258 -12.11 4.00 -14.66
C ALA A 258 -12.46 4.61 -16.03
N LYS A 259 -13.21 3.87 -16.87
CA LYS A 259 -13.75 4.35 -18.16
C LYS A 259 -14.69 5.55 -18.01
N LYS A 260 -15.59 5.51 -17.01
CA LYS A 260 -16.50 6.61 -16.74
C LYS A 260 -15.77 7.84 -16.18
N ALA A 261 -14.67 7.63 -15.45
CA ALA A 261 -13.80 8.67 -14.87
C ALA A 261 -14.57 9.81 -14.19
N GLN A 262 -15.67 9.48 -13.47
CA GLN A 262 -16.51 10.50 -12.85
C GLN A 262 -15.67 11.32 -11.86
N PRO A 263 -15.75 12.66 -11.90
CA PRO A 263 -14.94 13.49 -11.02
C PRO A 263 -15.32 13.28 -9.54
N PHE A 264 -14.31 13.43 -8.69
CA PHE A 264 -14.48 13.51 -7.24
C PHE A 264 -15.09 14.85 -6.87
N GLU A 265 -16.04 14.83 -5.92
CA GLU A 265 -16.46 16.07 -5.28
C GLU A 265 -15.58 16.32 -4.06
N GLN A 266 -14.82 17.41 -4.10
CA GLN A 266 -13.97 17.82 -3.01
C GLN A 266 -14.60 19.01 -2.29
N VAL A 267 -14.95 18.84 -1.02
CA VAL A 267 -15.56 19.87 -0.17
C VAL A 267 -14.47 20.55 0.65
N ILE A 268 -14.32 21.86 0.45
CA ILE A 268 -13.39 22.72 1.19
C ILE A 268 -14.18 23.40 2.32
N MET A 269 -14.12 22.81 3.51
CA MET A 269 -14.93 23.22 4.66
C MET A 269 -14.67 24.68 5.06
N ALA A 270 -13.42 25.14 4.99
CA ALA A 270 -13.05 26.51 5.33
C ALA A 270 -13.77 27.58 4.50
N LYS A 271 -14.23 27.23 3.30
CA LYS A 271 -14.88 28.14 2.35
C LYS A 271 -16.33 27.78 2.07
N TYR A 272 -16.84 26.71 2.68
CA TYR A 272 -18.14 26.11 2.34
C TYR A 272 -18.32 25.93 0.82
N ALA A 273 -17.24 25.58 0.13
CA ALA A 273 -17.21 25.45 -1.32
C ALA A 273 -16.97 23.99 -1.71
N SER A 274 -17.52 23.54 -2.84
CA SER A 274 -17.14 22.28 -3.47
C SER A 274 -16.48 22.52 -4.82
N ARG A 275 -15.54 21.65 -5.17
CA ARG A 275 -14.95 21.60 -6.51
C ARG A 275 -14.99 20.17 -7.04
N GLN A 276 -15.12 20.04 -8.35
CA GLN A 276 -15.02 18.77 -9.04
C GLN A 276 -13.55 18.55 -9.43
N GLN A 277 -12.99 17.41 -9.04
CA GLN A 277 -11.62 17.01 -9.35
C GLN A 277 -11.68 15.84 -10.31
N THR A 278 -10.99 15.91 -11.44
CA THR A 278 -10.97 14.82 -12.44
C THR A 278 -10.47 13.53 -11.81
N MET A 279 -11.04 12.39 -12.19
CA MET A 279 -10.51 11.09 -11.78
C MET A 279 -9.28 10.76 -12.63
N ASP A 280 -8.12 10.83 -12.01
CA ASP A 280 -6.82 10.46 -12.55
C ASP A 280 -6.03 9.65 -11.52
N VAL A 281 -4.78 9.29 -11.84
CA VAL A 281 -3.93 8.51 -10.93
C VAL A 281 -3.70 9.28 -9.61
N ALA A 282 -3.37 10.57 -9.69
CA ALA A 282 -3.02 11.38 -8.53
C ALA A 282 -4.19 11.54 -7.56
N THR A 283 -5.37 11.87 -8.08
CA THR A 283 -6.61 12.02 -7.28
C THR A 283 -7.07 10.72 -6.63
N CYS A 284 -6.95 9.58 -7.32
CA CYS A 284 -7.18 8.27 -6.72
C CYS A 284 -6.23 8.01 -5.54
N ILE A 285 -4.96 8.38 -5.68
CA ILE A 285 -3.95 8.25 -4.63
C ILE A 285 -4.23 9.19 -3.45
N GLU A 286 -4.52 10.47 -3.72
CA GLU A 286 -4.94 11.45 -2.70
C GLU A 286 -6.11 10.90 -1.87
N PHE A 287 -7.04 10.20 -2.51
CA PHE A 287 -8.16 9.58 -1.84
C PHE A 287 -7.72 8.44 -0.91
N VAL A 288 -6.84 7.56 -1.38
CA VAL A 288 -6.25 6.48 -0.56
C VAL A 288 -5.55 7.05 0.67
N ILE A 289 -4.83 8.17 0.53
CA ILE A 289 -4.17 8.84 1.66
C ILE A 289 -5.21 9.39 2.63
N HIS A 290 -6.17 10.19 2.15
CA HIS A 290 -7.17 10.86 2.98
C HIS A 290 -7.98 9.86 3.83
N ASP A 291 -8.45 8.77 3.21
CA ASP A 291 -9.23 7.75 3.91
C ASP A 291 -8.35 6.76 4.69
N GLY A 292 -7.14 6.49 4.19
CA GLY A 292 -6.15 5.65 4.85
C GLY A 292 -5.71 6.22 6.19
N ASN A 293 -5.53 7.53 6.30
CA ASN A 293 -5.06 8.17 7.53
C ASN A 293 -5.97 7.87 8.74
N ARG A 294 -7.29 7.79 8.53
CA ARG A 294 -8.26 7.42 9.57
C ARG A 294 -8.04 6.00 10.10
N ILE A 295 -7.50 5.12 9.28
CA ILE A 295 -7.21 3.71 9.62
C ILE A 295 -5.80 3.61 10.23
N PHE A 296 -4.84 4.35 9.67
CA PHE A 296 -3.44 4.31 10.09
C PHE A 296 -3.14 5.06 11.38
N ASP A 297 -4.02 5.95 11.84
CA ASP A 297 -3.87 6.66 13.11
C ASP A 297 -3.74 5.75 14.33
N SER A 298 -4.15 4.49 14.21
CA SER A 298 -4.01 3.45 15.23
C SER A 298 -2.62 2.81 15.30
N PHE A 299 -1.69 3.14 14.40
CA PHE A 299 -0.34 2.59 14.39
C PHE A 299 0.66 3.61 14.94
N ASP A 300 1.29 3.27 16.07
CA ASP A 300 2.48 3.98 16.56
C ASP A 300 3.69 3.69 15.65
N LEU A 301 3.69 4.27 14.46
CA LEU A 301 4.85 4.27 13.58
C LEU A 301 5.87 5.26 14.12
N GLN A 302 6.76 4.79 14.99
CA GLN A 302 7.87 5.61 15.46
C GLN A 302 8.91 5.75 14.35
N ILE A 303 9.07 6.98 13.85
CA ILE A 303 10.18 7.38 12.97
C ILE A 303 11.36 7.73 13.87
N TYR A 304 12.47 7.02 13.69
CA TYR A 304 13.72 7.33 14.37
C TYR A 304 14.61 8.11 13.41
N LYS A 305 15.25 9.18 13.90
CA LYS A 305 16.35 9.81 13.18
C LYS A 305 17.48 8.81 13.02
N HIS A 306 17.64 8.26 11.82
CA HIS A 306 18.91 7.69 11.42
C HIS A 306 19.74 8.83 10.87
N ASN A 307 20.80 9.20 11.61
CA ASN A 307 21.88 9.98 11.04
C ASN A 307 22.53 9.11 9.96
N ASN A 308 22.05 9.22 8.72
CA ASN A 308 22.78 8.72 7.57
C ASN A 308 23.99 9.64 7.38
N SER A 309 25.06 9.39 8.15
CA SER A 309 26.40 9.74 7.72
C SER A 309 26.80 8.77 6.61
N MET A 310 26.16 8.86 5.45
CA MET A 310 26.78 8.34 4.25
C MET A 310 27.80 9.40 3.85
N GLY A 311 29.05 9.13 4.20
CA GLY A 311 30.18 9.91 3.69
C GLY A 311 30.16 9.86 2.17
N HIS A 312 30.05 11.03 1.56
CA HIS A 312 30.54 11.26 0.20
C HIS A 312 32.07 11.36 0.25
#